data_AF-A0A970Z9N7-F1
#
_entry.id   AF-A0A970Z9N7-F1
#
_cell.length_a   1.000
_cell.length_b   1.000
_cell.length_c   1.000
_cell.angle_alpha   90.00
_cell.angle_beta   90.00
_cell.angle_gamma   90.00
#
_symmetry.space_group_name_H-M   'P 1'
#
loop_
_entity.id
_entity.type
_entity.pdbx_description
1 polymer ?
#
loop_
_entity_poly.entity_id
_entity_poly.type
_entity_poly.pdbx_seq_one_letter_code
_entity_poly.pdbx_strand_id
1 'polypeptide(L)'
;MTTPEGFRQRKFVYGKIREIVHDKWIKLQEQAKNRPIPTTMPTIQQCLTDWLRDVVTPNLAPSTAANYEMFTRLYIVPALGKRRLDKLTVREVQTWLNTIKKTCQCCKQGKDAARPETKRRCCAVGRCCGQLPLEWTVHQAWTVLRSGLSNAIRDGVITRNVAALVRVPIPRSPRGRRWTVDDLCLLICLVREFSAVAERRGGHAAGG
;
A
#
# COMPACT_ATOMS: atom_id res chain seq x y z
N MET A 1 -23.02 -9.86 -1.00
CA MET A 1 -22.08 -10.79 -0.37
C MET A 1 -21.40 -10.05 0.73
N THR A 2 -21.42 -10.58 1.93
CA THR A 2 -20.12 -10.65 2.61
C THR A 2 -19.31 -11.48 1.61
N THR A 3 -18.52 -10.83 0.73
CA THR A 3 -17.22 -11.43 0.54
C THR A 3 -16.79 -11.50 2.02
N PRO A 4 -16.63 -12.68 2.57
CA PRO A 4 -16.46 -12.96 4.02
C PRO A 4 -15.32 -12.18 4.83
N GLU A 5 -15.06 -10.88 4.55
CA GLU A 5 -14.23 -9.87 5.24
C GLU A 5 -15.28 -8.93 5.75
N GLY A 6 -15.30 -8.67 7.04
CA GLY A 6 -16.22 -7.75 7.68
C GLY A 6 -16.01 -6.27 7.32
N PHE A 7 -15.86 -5.91 6.03
CA PHE A 7 -16.33 -4.62 5.50
C PHE A 7 -17.09 -4.80 4.18
N ARG A 8 -18.28 -4.19 4.15
CA ARG A 8 -19.29 -4.26 3.09
C ARG A 8 -18.77 -3.59 1.81
N GLN A 9 -18.40 -4.38 0.80
CA GLN A 9 -18.40 -3.91 -0.59
C GLN A 9 -19.77 -4.20 -1.21
N ARG A 10 -20.49 -3.16 -1.64
CA ARG A 10 -21.66 -3.34 -2.51
C ARG A 10 -21.14 -3.66 -3.91
N LYS A 11 -21.08 -4.94 -4.27
CA LYS A 11 -21.08 -5.35 -5.69
C LYS A 11 -22.46 -5.00 -6.24
N PHE A 12 -22.54 -3.96 -7.07
CA PHE A 12 -23.76 -3.64 -7.80
C PHE A 12 -23.89 -4.61 -8.96
N VAL A 13 -24.87 -5.51 -8.85
CA VAL A 13 -25.26 -6.38 -9.94
C VAL A 13 -26.35 -5.64 -10.70
N TYR A 14 -26.01 -5.12 -11.87
CA TYR A 14 -26.98 -4.48 -12.75
C TYR A 14 -27.75 -5.55 -13.55
N GLY A 15 -29.05 -5.36 -13.65
CA GLY A 15 -29.97 -6.21 -14.40
C GLY A 15 -31.32 -5.51 -14.55
N LYS A 16 -31.98 -5.70 -15.70
CA LYS A 16 -33.28 -5.07 -15.99
C LYS A 16 -34.42 -5.62 -15.13
N ILE A 17 -34.27 -6.83 -14.58
CA ILE A 17 -35.33 -7.58 -13.88
C ILE A 17 -34.79 -8.09 -12.55
N ARG A 18 -35.63 -8.02 -11.51
CA ARG A 18 -35.30 -8.40 -10.11
C ARG A 18 -34.76 -9.83 -9.98
N GLU A 19 -35.29 -10.79 -10.73
CA GLU A 19 -34.87 -12.19 -10.68
C GLU A 19 -33.44 -12.42 -11.19
N ILE A 20 -33.05 -11.72 -12.26
CA ILE A 20 -31.69 -11.83 -12.84
C ILE A 20 -30.63 -11.29 -11.87
N VAL A 21 -30.98 -10.23 -11.14
CA VAL A 21 -30.10 -9.65 -10.11
C VAL A 21 -29.95 -10.62 -8.94
N HIS A 22 -31.04 -11.28 -8.54
CA HIS A 22 -31.06 -12.26 -7.45
C HIS A 22 -30.23 -13.51 -7.77
N ASP A 23 -30.36 -14.06 -8.97
CA ASP A 23 -29.64 -15.26 -9.41
C ASP A 23 -28.12 -15.02 -9.52
N LYS A 24 -27.73 -13.88 -10.10
CA LYS A 24 -26.33 -13.41 -10.12
C LYS A 24 -25.78 -13.19 -8.70
N TRP A 25 -26.63 -12.80 -7.77
CA TRP A 25 -26.28 -12.67 -6.36
C TRP A 25 -26.10 -14.03 -5.66
N ILE A 26 -26.82 -15.08 -6.04
CA ILE A 26 -26.65 -16.42 -5.47
C ILE A 26 -25.33 -17.05 -5.97
N LYS A 27 -25.06 -16.97 -7.28
CA LYS A 27 -23.88 -17.59 -7.92
C LYS A 27 -22.54 -17.10 -7.39
N LEU A 28 -22.38 -15.79 -7.25
CA LEU A 28 -21.15 -15.20 -6.71
C LEU A 28 -20.94 -15.63 -5.22
N GLN A 29 -22.00 -16.07 -4.50
CA GLN A 29 -21.98 -16.41 -3.09
C GLN A 29 -21.64 -17.89 -2.88
N GLU A 30 -22.04 -18.76 -3.82
CA GLU A 30 -21.58 -20.14 -3.92
C GLU A 30 -20.09 -20.23 -4.27
N GLN A 31 -19.61 -19.40 -5.20
CA GLN A 31 -18.19 -19.38 -5.60
C GLN A 31 -17.23 -19.08 -4.44
N ALA A 32 -17.66 -18.27 -3.46
CA ALA A 32 -16.86 -17.95 -2.27
C ALA A 32 -16.88 -19.06 -1.21
N LYS A 33 -17.91 -19.91 -1.18
CA LYS A 33 -18.06 -20.99 -0.18
C LYS A 33 -17.27 -22.25 -0.54
N ASN A 34 -16.99 -22.49 -1.82
CA ASN A 34 -16.39 -23.74 -2.30
C ASN A 34 -14.85 -23.74 -2.33
N ARG A 35 -14.18 -22.86 -1.57
CA ARG A 35 -12.71 -22.85 -1.48
C ARG A 35 -12.25 -23.97 -0.52
N PRO A 36 -11.33 -24.86 -0.93
CA PRO A 36 -10.82 -25.91 -0.05
C PRO A 36 -10.16 -25.28 1.19
N ILE A 37 -10.63 -25.66 2.38
CA ILE A 37 -10.00 -25.23 3.63
C ILE A 37 -8.64 -25.94 3.73
N PRO A 38 -7.52 -25.21 3.82
CA PRO A 38 -6.22 -25.85 3.85
C PRO A 38 -6.05 -26.71 5.11
N THR A 39 -5.55 -27.94 4.95
CA THR A 39 -5.29 -28.91 6.03
C THR A 39 -4.29 -28.39 7.07
N THR A 40 -3.45 -27.42 6.69
CA THR A 40 -2.50 -26.72 7.56
C THR A 40 -2.72 -25.21 7.48
N MET A 41 -2.65 -24.54 8.62
CA MET A 41 -2.86 -23.09 8.70
C MET A 41 -1.75 -22.32 7.97
N PRO A 42 -2.08 -21.47 6.98
CA PRO A 42 -1.07 -20.78 6.19
C PRO A 42 -0.35 -19.68 6.99
N THR A 43 0.82 -19.30 6.49
CA THR A 43 1.53 -18.11 6.97
C THR A 43 0.86 -16.83 6.47
N ILE A 44 1.13 -15.72 7.15
CA ILE A 44 0.64 -14.39 6.72
C ILE A 44 1.14 -14.07 5.31
N GLN A 45 2.39 -14.40 5.00
CA GLN A 45 2.93 -14.18 3.65
C GLN A 45 2.14 -14.96 2.60
N GLN A 46 1.94 -16.26 2.78
CA GLN A 46 1.19 -17.09 1.83
C GLN A 46 -0.23 -16.56 1.63
N CYS A 47 -0.94 -16.29 2.73
CA CYS A 47 -2.29 -15.77 2.66
C CYS A 47 -2.40 -14.42 1.93
N LEU A 48 -1.47 -13.49 2.19
CA LEU A 48 -1.47 -12.19 1.49
C LEU A 48 -1.08 -12.34 0.01
N THR A 49 -0.16 -13.25 -0.32
CA THR A 49 0.20 -13.54 -1.71
C THR A 49 -0.98 -14.12 -2.48
N ASP A 50 -1.69 -15.09 -1.90
CA ASP A 50 -2.88 -15.70 -2.52
C ASP A 50 -4.01 -14.67 -2.66
N TRP A 51 -4.23 -13.85 -1.63
CA TRP A 51 -5.21 -12.76 -1.69
C TRP A 51 -4.87 -11.73 -2.77
N LEU A 52 -3.61 -11.32 -2.89
CA LEU A 52 -3.18 -10.39 -3.93
C LEU A 52 -3.43 -10.95 -5.34
N ARG A 53 -3.05 -12.21 -5.56
CA ARG A 53 -3.20 -12.89 -6.86
C ARG A 53 -4.65 -13.12 -7.24
N ASP A 54 -5.46 -13.67 -6.34
CA ASP A 54 -6.77 -14.21 -6.68
C ASP A 54 -7.90 -13.19 -6.49
N VAL A 55 -7.69 -12.17 -5.65
CA VAL A 55 -8.73 -11.18 -5.30
C VAL A 55 -8.33 -9.78 -5.71
N VAL A 56 -7.12 -9.31 -5.38
CA VAL A 56 -6.76 -7.90 -5.61
C VAL A 56 -6.49 -7.61 -7.07
N THR A 57 -5.56 -8.33 -7.69
CA THR A 57 -5.17 -8.14 -9.10
C THR A 57 -6.34 -8.24 -10.09
N PRO A 58 -7.28 -9.20 -10.00
CA PRO A 58 -8.37 -9.30 -10.96
C PRO A 58 -9.52 -8.30 -10.71
N ASN A 59 -9.69 -7.78 -9.48
CA ASN A 59 -10.87 -6.97 -9.15
C ASN A 59 -10.57 -5.47 -8.94
N LEU A 60 -9.31 -5.06 -8.77
CA LEU A 60 -8.94 -3.67 -8.47
C LEU A 60 -8.14 -3.04 -9.61
N ALA A 61 -8.17 -1.71 -9.68
CA ALA A 61 -7.36 -0.94 -10.61
C ALA A 61 -5.85 -1.26 -10.43
N PRO A 62 -5.05 -1.32 -11.51
CA PRO A 62 -3.63 -1.71 -11.44
C PRO A 62 -2.81 -0.91 -10.43
N SER A 63 -3.06 0.40 -10.34
CA SER A 63 -2.38 1.29 -9.38
C SER A 63 -2.69 0.94 -7.92
N THR A 64 -3.91 0.48 -7.64
CA THR A 64 -4.32 0.08 -6.28
C THR A 64 -3.74 -1.27 -5.94
N ALA A 65 -3.75 -2.22 -6.88
CA ALA A 65 -3.09 -3.52 -6.71
C ALA A 65 -1.59 -3.36 -6.44
N ALA A 66 -0.90 -2.53 -7.22
CA ALA A 66 0.52 -2.22 -7.02
C ALA A 66 0.79 -1.59 -5.65
N ASN A 67 -0.09 -0.71 -5.16
CA ASN A 67 0.01 -0.16 -3.81
C ASN A 67 -0.10 -1.25 -2.75
N TYR A 68 -1.07 -2.15 -2.87
CA TYR A 68 -1.29 -3.23 -1.90
C TYR A 68 -0.10 -4.19 -1.89
N GLU A 69 0.43 -4.54 -3.06
CA GLU A 69 1.63 -5.36 -3.21
C GLU A 69 2.85 -4.67 -2.56
N MET A 70 3.06 -3.39 -2.85
CA MET A 70 4.15 -2.60 -2.26
C MET A 70 4.08 -2.62 -0.73
N PHE A 71 2.91 -2.35 -0.13
CA PHE A 71 2.77 -2.36 1.32
C PHE A 71 3.02 -3.74 1.93
N THR A 72 2.52 -4.78 1.26
CA THR A 72 2.73 -6.17 1.66
C THR A 72 4.22 -6.52 1.65
N ARG A 73 4.90 -6.26 0.54
CA ARG A 73 6.32 -6.59 0.33
C ARG A 73 7.25 -5.80 1.25
N LEU A 74 7.02 -4.50 1.41
CA LEU A 74 7.96 -3.59 2.09
C LEU A 74 7.72 -3.49 3.60
N TYR A 75 6.49 -3.64 4.09
CA TYR A 75 6.15 -3.38 5.49
C TYR A 75 5.63 -4.61 6.23
N ILE A 76 4.80 -5.44 5.60
CA ILE A 76 4.13 -6.56 6.28
C ILE A 76 5.02 -7.80 6.29
N VAL A 77 5.39 -8.31 5.12
CA VAL A 77 6.16 -9.56 4.97
C VAL A 77 7.47 -9.56 5.76
N PRO A 78 8.29 -8.49 5.76
CA PRO A 78 9.57 -8.49 6.48
C PRO A 78 9.44 -8.61 8.01
N ALA A 79 8.28 -8.28 8.58
CA ALA A 79 8.06 -8.29 10.03
C ALA A 79 7.13 -9.41 10.50
N LEU A 80 6.05 -9.67 9.75
CA LEU A 80 4.99 -10.60 10.13
C LEU A 80 4.88 -11.81 9.20
N GLY A 81 5.52 -11.79 8.02
CA GLY A 81 5.28 -12.77 6.95
C GLY A 81 5.46 -14.23 7.34
N LYS A 82 6.46 -14.53 8.19
CA LYS A 82 6.77 -15.90 8.66
C LYS A 82 5.80 -16.42 9.73
N ARG A 83 4.98 -15.56 10.32
CA ARG A 83 4.04 -15.97 11.38
C ARG A 83 2.86 -16.70 10.77
N ARG A 84 2.37 -17.73 11.48
CA ARG A 84 1.11 -18.39 11.18
C ARG A 84 -0.07 -17.49 11.54
N LEU A 85 -1.13 -17.55 10.74
CA LEU A 85 -2.35 -16.76 10.96
C LEU A 85 -2.99 -17.00 12.33
N ASP A 86 -3.01 -18.25 12.81
CA ASP A 86 -3.61 -18.62 14.11
C ASP A 86 -2.83 -18.08 15.32
N LYS A 87 -1.53 -17.79 15.15
CA LYS A 87 -0.65 -17.32 16.22
C LYS A 87 -0.48 -15.82 16.26
N LEU A 88 -1.02 -15.08 15.28
CA LEU A 88 -0.90 -13.64 15.25
C LEU A 88 -1.65 -13.02 16.45
N THR A 89 -0.94 -12.23 17.25
CA THR A 89 -1.53 -11.54 18.41
C THR A 89 -1.69 -10.05 18.18
N VAL A 90 -2.63 -9.43 18.92
CA VAL A 90 -2.83 -7.96 18.90
C VAL A 90 -1.55 -7.23 19.30
N ARG A 91 -0.81 -7.76 20.27
CA ARG A 91 0.47 -7.21 20.74
C ARG A 91 1.53 -7.19 19.65
N GLU A 92 1.61 -8.24 18.83
CA GLU A 92 2.55 -8.28 17.71
C GLU A 92 2.20 -7.24 16.64
N VAL A 93 0.91 -7.10 16.29
CA VAL A 93 0.48 -6.06 15.35
C VAL A 93 0.79 -4.66 15.89
N GLN A 94 0.54 -4.39 17.17
CA GLN A 94 0.89 -3.11 17.79
C GLN A 94 2.41 -2.84 17.80
N THR A 95 3.21 -3.87 18.12
CA THR A 95 4.68 -3.78 18.13
C THR A 95 5.22 -3.54 16.73
N TRP A 96 4.63 -4.18 15.72
CA TRP A 96 4.95 -3.96 14.32
C TRP A 96 4.68 -2.50 13.89
N LEU A 97 3.50 -1.95 14.20
CA LEU A 97 3.19 -0.54 13.90
C LEU A 97 4.16 0.43 14.56
N ASN A 98 4.48 0.20 15.83
CA ASN A 98 5.44 1.02 16.57
C ASN A 98 6.85 0.93 15.97
N THR A 99 7.24 -0.25 15.48
CA THR A 99 8.51 -0.46 14.78
C THR A 99 8.55 0.33 13.47
N ILE A 100 7.48 0.30 12.66
CA ILE A 100 7.41 1.07 11.41
C ILE A 100 7.63 2.56 11.68
N LYS A 101 6.95 3.13 12.68
CA LYS A 101 7.07 4.55 13.06
C LYS A 101 8.49 4.98 13.40
N LYS A 102 9.28 4.08 14.00
CA LYS A 102 10.64 4.37 14.49
C LYS A 102 11.74 3.98 13.50
N THR A 103 11.39 3.29 12.42
CA THR A 103 12.38 2.75 11.48
C THR A 103 12.56 3.69 10.30
N CYS A 104 13.81 4.10 10.05
CA CYS A 104 14.14 4.84 8.84
C CYS A 104 13.92 3.99 7.58
N GLN A 105 13.05 4.49 6.69
CA GLN A 105 12.69 3.77 5.46
C GLN A 105 13.83 3.72 4.45
N CYS A 106 14.71 4.73 4.46
CA CYS A 106 15.90 4.75 3.62
C CYS A 106 16.83 3.58 3.96
N CYS A 107 17.15 3.41 5.24
CA CYS A 107 18.03 2.35 5.73
C CYS A 107 17.40 0.97 5.54
N LYS A 108 16.13 0.81 5.92
CA LYS A 108 15.45 -0.50 5.87
C LYS A 108 15.28 -1.03 4.45
N GLN A 109 15.09 -0.14 3.47
CA GLN A 109 14.90 -0.50 2.06
C GLN A 109 16.19 -0.40 1.24
N GLY A 110 17.33 -0.03 1.84
CA GLY A 110 18.60 0.11 1.13
C GLY A 110 18.62 1.22 0.07
N LYS A 111 17.74 2.24 0.18
CA LYS A 111 17.60 3.29 -0.86
C LYS A 111 18.88 4.08 -1.09
N ASP A 112 19.66 4.29 -0.04
CA ASP A 112 20.93 5.01 -0.14
C ASP A 112 22.04 4.13 -0.70
N ALA A 113 22.05 2.84 -0.37
CA ALA A 113 23.02 1.90 -0.92
C ALA A 113 22.88 1.75 -2.45
N ALA A 114 21.64 1.85 -2.95
CA ALA A 114 21.34 1.87 -4.39
C ALA A 114 21.78 3.16 -5.11
N ARG A 115 22.22 4.21 -4.39
CA ARG A 115 22.71 5.44 -5.02
C ARG A 115 24.14 5.28 -5.52
N PRO A 116 24.52 6.02 -6.58
CA PRO A 116 25.92 6.20 -6.95
C PRO A 116 26.75 6.62 -5.73
N GLU A 117 27.97 6.13 -5.64
CA GLU A 117 28.82 6.31 -4.46
C GLU A 117 28.94 7.78 -4.03
N THR A 118 29.09 8.69 -4.99
CA THR A 118 29.17 10.15 -4.79
C THR A 118 27.91 10.78 -4.19
N LYS A 119 26.75 10.12 -4.27
CA LYS A 119 25.45 10.62 -3.79
C LYS A 119 24.93 9.89 -2.55
N ARG A 120 25.71 8.95 -2.00
CA ARG A 120 25.40 8.25 -0.75
C ARG A 120 25.51 9.23 0.42
N ARG A 121 24.51 9.20 1.32
CA ARG A 121 24.40 10.19 2.42
C ARG A 121 23.75 9.64 3.68
N CYS A 122 23.42 8.37 3.71
CA CYS A 122 22.68 7.74 4.79
C CYS A 122 23.35 6.41 5.23
N CYS A 123 22.64 5.28 5.08
CA CYS A 123 23.06 3.99 5.61
C CYS A 123 24.39 3.50 5.03
N ALA A 124 24.74 3.92 3.81
CA ALA A 124 26.00 3.54 3.20
C ALA A 124 27.21 4.34 3.73
N VAL A 125 26.98 5.48 4.40
CA VAL A 125 28.04 6.33 5.01
C VAL A 125 28.05 6.16 6.55
N GLY A 126 27.23 5.25 7.10
CA GLY A 126 27.15 5.02 8.55
C GLY A 126 26.36 6.07 9.33
N ARG A 127 25.69 7.04 8.67
CA ARG A 127 24.85 8.06 9.32
C ARG A 127 23.38 7.90 8.92
N CYS A 128 22.44 7.86 9.86
CA CYS A 128 21.02 7.73 9.51
C CYS A 128 20.40 9.07 9.09
N CYS A 129 19.65 9.11 7.99
CA CYS A 129 18.96 10.32 7.52
C CYS A 129 17.66 10.63 8.29
N GLY A 130 17.26 9.78 9.25
CA GLY A 130 16.06 10.00 10.06
C GLY A 130 14.75 10.07 9.27
N GLN A 131 14.73 9.59 8.02
CA GLN A 131 13.54 9.59 7.18
C GLN A 131 12.55 8.53 7.67
N LEU A 132 11.80 8.90 8.70
CA LEU A 132 10.71 8.12 9.27
C LEU A 132 9.49 8.18 8.33
N PRO A 133 8.70 7.10 8.25
CA PRO A 133 7.51 7.08 7.42
C PRO A 133 6.47 8.07 7.95
N LEU A 134 5.67 8.65 7.03
CA LEU A 134 4.51 9.44 7.43
C LEU A 134 3.51 8.55 8.19
N GLU A 135 2.77 9.14 9.13
CA GLU A 135 1.68 8.46 9.84
C GLU A 135 0.67 7.82 8.87
N TRP A 136 0.42 8.47 7.71
CA TRP A 136 -0.41 7.90 6.65
C TRP A 136 0.15 6.58 6.10
N THR A 137 1.46 6.48 5.89
CA THR A 137 2.12 5.25 5.43
C THR A 137 1.91 4.11 6.43
N VAL A 138 2.00 4.41 7.74
CA VAL A 138 1.72 3.43 8.81
C VAL A 138 0.27 3.01 8.80
N HIS A 139 -0.65 3.95 8.66
CA HIS A 139 -2.08 3.69 8.54
C HIS A 139 -2.40 2.82 7.30
N GLN A 140 -1.77 3.10 6.15
CA GLN A 140 -1.96 2.32 4.93
C GLN A 140 -1.42 0.90 5.06
N ALA A 141 -0.23 0.72 5.64
CA ALA A 141 0.30 -0.62 5.92
C ALA A 141 -0.66 -1.43 6.80
N TRP A 142 -1.20 -0.82 7.87
CA TRP A 142 -2.23 -1.44 8.71
C TRP A 142 -3.51 -1.74 7.93
N THR A 143 -3.95 -0.83 7.07
CA THR A 143 -5.18 -0.98 6.26
C THR A 143 -5.05 -2.18 5.33
N VAL A 144 -3.90 -2.35 4.67
CA VAL A 144 -3.64 -3.50 3.79
C VAL A 144 -3.64 -4.82 4.57
N LEU A 145 -2.97 -4.86 5.73
CA LEU A 145 -3.01 -6.04 6.61
C LEU A 145 -4.44 -6.34 7.08
N ARG A 146 -5.16 -5.29 7.50
CA ARG A 146 -6.53 -5.40 7.99
C ARG A 146 -7.46 -5.92 6.91
N SER A 147 -7.33 -5.46 5.68
CA SER A 147 -8.02 -6.02 4.52
C SER A 147 -7.61 -7.49 4.40
N GLY A 148 -6.39 -7.84 3.99
CA GLY A 148 -6.03 -9.24 3.73
C GLY A 148 -6.38 -10.26 4.83
N LEU A 149 -6.28 -9.93 6.13
CA LEU A 149 -6.74 -10.82 7.21
C LEU A 149 -8.25 -10.99 7.27
N SER A 150 -8.96 -9.93 6.97
CA SER A 150 -10.38 -10.01 6.81
C SER A 150 -10.62 -11.03 5.64
N ASN A 151 -9.80 -11.08 4.55
CA ASN A 151 -9.98 -12.02 3.42
C ASN A 151 -9.71 -13.44 3.87
N ALA A 152 -8.87 -13.62 4.87
CA ALA A 152 -8.73 -14.92 5.51
C ALA A 152 -10.01 -15.30 6.28
N ILE A 153 -10.75 -14.35 6.86
CA ILE A 153 -12.13 -14.64 7.33
C ILE A 153 -13.00 -14.98 6.14
N ARG A 154 -12.69 -14.42 4.94
CA ARG A 154 -13.41 -14.72 3.70
C ARG A 154 -13.47 -16.21 3.52
N ASP A 155 -12.29 -16.70 3.36
CA ASP A 155 -12.09 -18.04 2.89
C ASP A 155 -12.23 -19.07 4.03
N GLY A 156 -12.78 -18.66 5.20
CA GLY A 156 -12.97 -19.52 6.36
C GLY A 156 -11.67 -19.95 7.04
N VAL A 157 -10.54 -19.31 6.71
CA VAL A 157 -9.20 -19.67 7.21
C VAL A 157 -9.03 -19.22 8.66
N ILE A 158 -9.55 -18.04 9.02
CA ILE A 158 -9.50 -17.52 10.40
C ILE A 158 -10.88 -17.09 10.88
N THR A 159 -11.09 -17.16 12.19
CA THR A 159 -12.36 -16.78 12.83
C THR A 159 -12.45 -15.31 13.21
N ARG A 160 -11.31 -14.64 13.45
CA ARG A 160 -11.25 -13.24 13.91
C ARG A 160 -10.15 -12.44 13.25
N ASN A 161 -10.40 -11.15 13.03
CA ASN A 161 -9.41 -10.24 12.46
C ASN A 161 -8.64 -9.54 13.59
N VAL A 162 -7.44 -10.01 13.85
CA VAL A 162 -6.55 -9.46 14.89
C VAL A 162 -6.13 -8.02 14.60
N ALA A 163 -5.90 -7.67 13.32
CA ALA A 163 -5.52 -6.31 12.95
C ALA A 163 -6.67 -5.31 13.14
N ALA A 164 -7.93 -5.75 13.00
CA ALA A 164 -9.09 -4.89 13.25
C ALA A 164 -9.28 -4.52 14.73
N LEU A 165 -8.72 -5.29 15.66
CA LEU A 165 -8.78 -5.00 17.09
C LEU A 165 -7.82 -3.87 17.52
N VAL A 166 -6.78 -3.62 16.71
CA VAL A 166 -5.82 -2.54 16.96
C VAL A 166 -6.44 -1.21 16.53
N ARG A 167 -6.46 -0.22 17.43
CA ARG A 167 -6.90 1.14 17.12
C ARG A 167 -5.78 1.91 16.44
N VAL A 168 -5.94 2.20 15.14
CA VAL A 168 -5.06 3.09 14.39
C VAL A 168 -5.86 4.33 13.97
N PRO A 169 -5.53 5.53 14.46
CA PRO A 169 -6.24 6.74 14.08
C PRO A 169 -5.98 7.06 12.60
N ILE A 170 -6.99 7.57 11.92
CA ILE A 170 -6.83 8.08 10.55
C ILE A 170 -6.03 9.39 10.66
N PRO A 171 -4.79 9.44 10.12
CA PRO A 171 -3.98 10.63 10.24
C PRO A 171 -4.53 11.70 9.29
N ARG A 172 -4.49 12.96 9.73
CA ARG A 172 -4.83 14.08 8.85
C ARG A 172 -3.78 14.14 7.74
N SER A 173 -4.23 14.17 6.49
CA SER A 173 -3.33 14.44 5.37
C SER A 173 -2.69 15.82 5.58
N PRO A 174 -1.36 15.96 5.46
CA PRO A 174 -0.75 17.28 5.41
C PRO A 174 -1.43 18.07 4.29
N ARG A 175 -1.95 19.26 4.61
CA ARG A 175 -2.48 20.15 3.57
C ARG A 175 -1.31 20.47 2.64
N GLY A 176 -1.34 19.93 1.42
CA GLY A 176 -0.33 20.22 0.41
C GLY A 176 -0.24 21.73 0.21
N ARG A 177 0.98 22.23 0.00
CA ARG A 177 1.19 23.65 -0.32
C ARG A 177 0.34 23.98 -1.55
N ARG A 178 -0.64 24.88 -1.37
CA ARG A 178 -1.40 25.43 -2.49
C ARG A 178 -0.49 26.48 -3.12
N TRP A 179 -0.26 26.36 -4.42
CA TRP A 179 0.49 27.36 -5.16
C TRP A 179 -0.34 28.64 -5.14
N THR A 180 0.25 29.71 -4.62
CA THR A 180 -0.34 31.04 -4.75
C THR A 180 -0.12 31.56 -6.16
N VAL A 181 -0.89 32.57 -6.56
CA VAL A 181 -0.69 33.24 -7.86
C VAL A 181 0.73 33.79 -7.93
N ASP A 182 1.26 34.33 -6.83
CA ASP A 182 2.63 34.82 -6.72
C ASP A 182 3.67 33.72 -6.94
N ASP A 183 3.49 32.54 -6.34
CA ASP A 183 4.38 31.39 -6.59
C ASP A 183 4.36 30.96 -8.07
N LEU A 184 3.19 31.04 -8.71
CA LEU A 184 3.02 30.68 -10.11
C LEU A 184 3.68 31.72 -11.03
N CYS A 185 3.51 33.00 -10.73
CA CYS A 185 4.17 34.10 -11.44
C CYS A 185 5.69 33.99 -11.31
N LEU A 186 6.20 33.70 -10.11
CA LEU A 186 7.63 33.52 -9.86
C LEU A 186 8.20 32.34 -10.66
N LEU A 187 7.47 31.22 -10.71
CA LEU A 187 7.83 30.05 -11.51
C LEU A 187 7.86 30.40 -13.01
N ILE A 188 6.84 31.10 -13.52
CA ILE A 188 6.76 31.50 -14.93
C ILE A 188 7.91 32.45 -15.28
N CYS A 189 8.22 33.43 -14.43
CA CYS A 189 9.37 34.31 -14.61
C CYS A 189 10.69 33.53 -14.67
N LEU A 190 10.92 32.62 -13.71
CA LEU A 190 12.11 31.76 -13.69
C LEU A 190 12.22 30.90 -14.94
N VAL A 191 11.13 30.25 -15.39
CA VAL A 191 11.14 29.42 -16.60
C VAL A 191 11.47 30.26 -17.84
N ARG A 192 10.92 31.47 -17.97
CA ARG A 192 11.22 32.38 -19.10
C ARG A 192 12.69 32.80 -19.12
N GLU A 193 13.26 33.07 -17.95
CA GLU A 193 14.66 33.45 -17.80
C GLU A 193 15.60 32.28 -18.14
N PHE A 194 15.27 31.06 -17.72
CA PHE A 194 16.00 29.84 -18.08
C PHE A 194 15.94 29.54 -19.59
N SER A 195 14.78 29.72 -20.25
CA SER A 195 14.67 29.57 -21.71
C SER A 195 15.53 30.60 -22.45
N ALA A 196 15.51 31.87 -22.03
CA ALA A 196 16.31 32.93 -22.64
C ALA A 196 17.84 32.75 -22.44
N VAL A 197 18.26 32.04 -21.38
CA VAL A 197 19.66 31.65 -21.17
C VAL A 197 20.04 30.44 -22.03
N ALA A 198 19.13 29.49 -22.24
CA ALA A 198 19.34 28.33 -23.10
C ALA A 198 19.50 28.74 -24.59
N GLU A 199 18.67 29.65 -25.09
CA GLU A 199 18.78 30.19 -26.46
C GLU A 199 20.09 30.96 -26.69
N ARG A 200 20.56 31.73 -25.71
CA ARG A 200 21.85 32.44 -25.80
C ARG A 200 23.06 31.51 -25.80
N ARG A 201 22.97 30.33 -25.18
CA ARG A 201 24.04 29.31 -25.22
C ARG A 201 24.02 28.46 -26.50
N GLY A 202 22.87 28.32 -27.15
CA GLY A 202 22.75 27.64 -28.46
C GLY A 202 23.23 28.48 -29.66
N GLY A 203 23.24 29.81 -29.53
CA GLY A 203 23.66 30.73 -30.60
C GLY A 203 25.17 30.93 -30.79
N HIS A 204 26.03 30.33 -29.97
CA HIS A 204 27.50 30.51 -30.04
C HIS A 204 28.26 29.37 -30.75
N ALA A 205 27.55 28.45 -31.41
CA ALA A 205 28.13 27.29 -32.09
C ALA A 205 28.02 27.32 -33.64
N ALA A 206 27.67 28.47 -34.24
CA ALA A 206 27.59 28.64 -35.69
C ALA A 206 28.32 29.93 -36.10
N GLY A 207 29.64 29.87 -36.20
CA GLY A 207 30.48 31.00 -36.60
C GLY A 207 31.96 30.66 -36.48
N GLY A 208 32.46 29.84 -37.41
CA GLY A 208 33.86 29.45 -37.55
C GLY A 208 34.07 28.78 -38.89
#